data_AF-T1KUS5-F1
#
_entry.id   AF-T1KUS5-F1
#
_cell.length_a   1.000
_cell.length_b   1.000
_cell.length_c   1.000
_cell.angle_alpha   90.00
_cell.angle_beta   90.00
_cell.angle_gamma   90.00
#
_symmetry.space_group_name_H-M   'P 1'
#
loop_
_entity.id
_entity.type
_entity.pdbx_description
1 polymer ?
#
loop_
_entity_poly.entity_id
_entity_poly.type
_entity_poly.pdbx_seq_one_letter_code
_entity_poly.pdbx_strand_id
1 'polypeptide(L)'
;MASSESMQLFYNCGTALNPEWKEVTMDNISFDKPAKYPNEYFKISLPSTKPSVSLPYKNVPLDTLRPVVVKSIKDGTISSDLAALFLWKYGERLKATVNEKWESFGVTICEPGEVKLSSIIDVHFGDQEIISSIETDGMVSSNDDNWIASFLTSIYRIHCAKNENYRLELSKTASNIMVKNFGKGSYASLDFLDVNYYWITKDNYIKIIAAYDMFLFKTNIKKYHFLRWGTISSRYRECSVLSTWIDISKECGFTNLSDLRKWVFVDSIERDLNRVLKDGQEIDKPDSYTPYLHDLRLSSQSPYSCSNNPALYAFLSTMGVYMGRKGSMNVKMLRDAFYQKESTCFNGLVVAYLLREQNCEPNKSTENSCVMIKSYTHDKKEVRRELADYFADKGTDISGPLEEFKKSIDATIVNPRPDTIGHYLKHCLE
;
A
#
# COMPACT_ATOMS: atom_id res chain seq x y z
N MET A 1 18.24 -0.37 22.47
CA MET A 1 18.20 0.48 23.67
C MET A 1 18.11 1.91 23.17
N ALA A 2 16.92 2.51 23.26
CA ALA A 2 16.72 3.93 22.95
C ALA A 2 16.05 4.54 24.18
N SER A 3 16.68 5.57 24.71
CA SER A 3 16.32 6.28 25.94
C SER A 3 14.95 6.92 25.82
N SER A 4 14.08 6.64 26.80
CA SER A 4 12.82 7.33 27.00
C SER A 4 13.09 8.76 27.47
N GLU A 5 12.71 9.76 26.67
CA GLU A 5 12.67 11.13 27.15
C GLU A 5 11.48 11.29 28.11
N SER A 6 11.81 11.55 29.38
CA SER A 6 10.86 11.88 30.44
C SER A 6 10.39 13.33 30.26
N MET A 7 9.08 13.53 30.07
CA MET A 7 8.50 14.87 30.07
C MET A 7 8.24 15.31 31.52
N GLN A 8 8.88 16.38 31.96
CA GLN A 8 8.73 16.93 33.32
C GLN A 8 7.57 17.91 33.36
N LEU A 9 6.55 17.66 34.19
CA LEU A 9 5.46 18.60 34.46
C LEU A 9 5.35 18.85 35.96
N PHE A 10 5.46 20.11 36.34
CA PHE A 10 5.32 20.57 37.72
C PHE A 10 3.86 20.97 37.97
N TYR A 11 3.19 20.32 38.93
CA TYR A 11 1.83 20.67 39.35
C TYR A 11 1.81 21.24 40.76
N ASN A 12 1.05 22.31 40.96
CA ASN A 12 0.80 22.92 42.26
C ASN A 12 -0.50 22.36 42.86
N CYS A 13 -0.39 21.62 43.96
CA CYS A 13 -1.54 21.19 44.77
C CYS A 13 -1.54 21.95 46.11
N GLY A 14 -2.20 23.11 46.13
CA GLY A 14 -2.88 23.66 47.32
C GLY A 14 -2.03 24.28 48.45
N THR A 15 -2.20 25.60 48.62
CA THR A 15 -2.34 26.40 49.86
C THR A 15 -1.47 26.17 51.12
N ALA A 16 -0.31 25.51 51.07
CA ALA A 16 0.64 25.47 52.18
C ALA A 16 1.87 26.36 51.93
N LEU A 17 2.36 27.04 52.98
CA LEU A 17 3.50 27.97 52.99
C LEU A 17 4.87 27.35 52.64
N ASN A 18 4.93 26.05 52.30
CA ASN A 18 6.09 25.36 51.73
C ASN A 18 5.61 24.09 51.00
N PRO A 19 5.47 24.09 49.66
CA PRO A 19 5.09 22.90 48.92
C PRO A 19 6.26 21.91 48.82
N GLU A 20 6.03 20.65 49.21
CA GLU A 20 6.91 19.53 48.88
C GLU A 20 6.68 19.11 47.42
N TRP A 21 7.69 19.29 46.58
CA TRP A 21 7.69 18.81 45.21
C TRP A 21 7.94 17.29 45.20
N LYS A 22 6.95 16.50 44.80
CA LYS A 22 7.14 15.07 44.54
C LYS A 22 7.36 14.84 43.06
N GLU A 23 8.50 14.24 42.74
CA GLU A 23 8.82 13.75 41.41
C GLU A 23 7.90 12.56 41.10
N VAL A 24 7.10 12.69 40.04
CA VAL A 24 6.28 11.61 39.52
C VAL A 24 6.86 11.21 38.17
N THR A 25 7.58 10.10 38.13
CA THR A 25 7.98 9.44 36.90
C THR A 25 6.74 8.76 36.31
N MET A 26 6.23 9.31 35.20
CA MET A 26 5.28 8.58 34.37
C MET A 26 6.06 7.63 33.48
N ASP A 27 6.00 6.34 33.77
CA ASP A 27 6.46 5.32 32.84
C ASP A 27 5.59 5.37 31.58
N ASN A 28 6.22 5.63 30.43
CA ASN A 28 5.53 5.61 29.15
C ASN A 28 4.95 4.21 28.92
N ILE A 29 3.62 4.09 28.93
CA ILE A 29 2.95 2.85 28.56
C ILE A 29 3.10 2.69 27.04
N SER A 30 3.99 1.80 26.61
CA SER A 30 4.18 1.47 25.20
C SER A 30 3.00 0.62 24.71
N PHE A 31 2.12 1.24 23.92
CA PHE A 31 0.97 0.54 23.30
C PHE A 31 1.27 0.01 21.89
N ASP A 32 2.40 0.39 21.28
CA ASP A 32 2.70 0.07 19.88
C ASP A 32 3.53 -1.21 19.74
N LYS A 33 2.98 -2.20 19.03
CA LYS A 33 3.79 -3.29 18.49
C LYS A 33 4.71 -2.72 17.41
N PRO A 34 6.02 -3.00 17.45
CA PRO A 34 6.94 -2.48 16.44
C PRO A 34 6.57 -3.02 15.06
N ALA A 35 6.60 -2.13 14.05
CA ALA A 35 6.39 -2.52 12.67
C ALA A 35 7.40 -3.59 12.25
N LYS A 36 6.93 -4.63 11.53
CA LYS A 36 7.79 -5.72 11.06
C LYS A 36 8.17 -5.50 9.61
N TYR A 37 9.44 -5.55 9.31
CA TYR A 37 9.95 -5.25 7.98
C TYR A 37 10.02 -6.51 7.10
N PRO A 38 9.84 -6.39 5.77
CA PRO A 38 9.93 -7.53 4.87
C PRO A 38 11.26 -8.29 4.98
N ASN A 39 12.38 -7.59 5.16
CA ASN A 39 13.68 -8.27 5.30
C ASN A 39 13.82 -9.12 6.57
N GLU A 40 13.03 -8.85 7.61
CA GLU A 40 13.04 -9.63 8.84
C GLU A 40 12.41 -11.01 8.60
N TYR A 41 11.41 -11.10 7.72
CA TYR A 41 10.84 -12.38 7.29
C TYR A 41 11.93 -13.30 6.72
N PHE A 42 12.66 -12.82 5.72
CA PHE A 42 13.69 -13.62 5.01
C PHE A 42 14.98 -13.88 5.80
N LYS A 43 15.18 -13.18 6.92
CA LYS A 43 16.26 -13.49 7.89
C LYS A 43 15.87 -14.58 8.87
N ILE A 44 14.59 -14.67 9.23
CA ILE A 44 14.06 -15.62 10.23
C ILE A 44 13.66 -16.94 9.56
N SER A 45 12.93 -16.88 8.44
CA SER A 45 12.77 -18.05 7.58
C SER A 45 14.15 -18.36 7.00
N LEU A 46 14.57 -19.63 7.02
CA LEU A 46 15.90 -20.06 6.54
C LEU A 46 16.33 -19.24 5.30
N PRO A 47 17.55 -18.69 5.28
CA PRO A 47 17.98 -17.79 4.21
C PRO A 47 17.72 -18.47 2.86
N SER A 48 17.01 -17.77 1.98
CA SER A 48 16.59 -18.24 0.64
C SER A 48 15.29 -19.06 0.53
N THR A 49 14.43 -19.08 1.55
CA THR A 49 13.10 -19.73 1.45
C THR A 49 12.05 -18.78 0.87
N LYS A 50 11.30 -19.26 -0.13
CA LYS A 50 10.18 -18.51 -0.73
C LYS A 50 8.98 -18.48 0.22
N PRO A 51 8.07 -17.52 0.08
CA PRO A 51 6.80 -17.55 0.82
C PRO A 51 6.02 -18.83 0.50
N SER A 52 5.51 -19.50 1.53
CA SER A 52 4.81 -20.78 1.38
C SER A 52 3.29 -20.63 1.46
N VAL A 53 2.59 -21.52 0.75
CA VAL A 53 1.14 -21.69 0.72
C VAL A 53 0.83 -23.15 1.05
N SER A 54 -0.19 -23.39 1.87
CA SER A 54 -0.57 -24.75 2.30
C SER A 54 -2.04 -25.00 1.97
N LEU A 55 -2.28 -25.61 0.82
CA LEU A 55 -3.63 -25.92 0.36
C LEU A 55 -4.11 -27.21 1.03
N PRO A 56 -5.34 -27.26 1.58
CA PRO A 56 -5.82 -28.42 2.32
C PRO A 56 -6.06 -29.64 1.43
N TYR A 57 -6.27 -29.43 0.14
CA TYR A 57 -6.62 -30.45 -0.83
C TYR A 57 -5.43 -31.23 -1.39
N LYS A 58 -5.70 -32.45 -1.86
CA LYS A 58 -4.78 -33.22 -2.69
C LYS A 58 -4.41 -32.49 -3.98
N ASN A 59 -3.20 -32.79 -4.44
CA ASN A 59 -2.72 -32.34 -5.74
C ASN A 59 -3.45 -33.09 -6.87
N VAL A 60 -4.47 -32.45 -7.44
CA VAL A 60 -5.27 -33.02 -8.54
C VAL A 60 -5.06 -32.28 -9.86
N PRO A 61 -5.27 -32.95 -11.02
CA PRO A 61 -5.24 -32.30 -12.33
C PRO A 61 -6.34 -31.24 -12.51
N LEU A 62 -6.08 -30.26 -13.37
CA LEU A 62 -7.04 -29.19 -13.69
C LEU A 62 -8.35 -29.74 -14.30
N ASP A 63 -8.27 -30.84 -15.03
CA ASP A 63 -9.42 -31.54 -15.63
C ASP A 63 -10.42 -32.03 -14.58
N THR A 64 -9.92 -32.49 -13.43
CA THR A 64 -10.75 -32.89 -12.28
C THR A 64 -11.34 -31.68 -11.56
N LEU A 65 -10.61 -30.57 -11.50
CA LEU A 65 -11.03 -29.35 -10.81
C LEU A 65 -12.12 -28.58 -11.55
N ARG A 66 -12.01 -28.48 -12.87
CA ARG A 66 -12.90 -27.67 -13.71
C ARG A 66 -14.39 -27.85 -13.44
N PRO A 67 -14.97 -29.07 -13.53
CA PRO A 67 -16.41 -29.25 -13.36
C PRO A 67 -16.87 -28.84 -11.95
N VAL A 68 -16.08 -29.18 -10.92
CA VAL A 68 -16.36 -28.83 -9.53
C VAL A 68 -16.37 -27.32 -9.34
N VAL A 69 -15.37 -26.61 -9.86
CA VAL A 69 -15.23 -25.16 -9.73
C VAL A 69 -16.32 -24.43 -10.50
N VAL A 70 -16.63 -24.84 -11.73
CA VAL A 70 -17.69 -24.22 -12.54
C VAL A 70 -19.04 -24.35 -11.83
N LYS A 71 -19.37 -25.55 -11.32
CA LYS A 71 -20.62 -25.75 -10.57
C LYS A 71 -20.65 -24.90 -9.30
N SER A 72 -19.55 -24.88 -8.53
CA SER A 72 -19.46 -24.09 -7.30
C SER A 72 -19.57 -22.59 -7.54
N ILE A 73 -19.09 -22.09 -8.69
CA ILE A 73 -19.26 -20.69 -9.10
C ILE A 73 -20.74 -20.41 -9.41
N LYS A 74 -21.38 -21.27 -10.21
CA LYS A 74 -22.80 -21.11 -10.58
C LYS A 74 -23.74 -21.19 -9.39
N ASP A 75 -23.42 -22.06 -8.43
CA ASP A 75 -24.21 -22.27 -7.21
C ASP A 75 -23.88 -21.23 -6.12
N GLY A 76 -22.87 -20.37 -6.31
CA GLY A 76 -22.42 -19.41 -5.29
C GLY A 76 -21.75 -20.05 -4.08
N THR A 77 -21.33 -21.32 -4.16
CA THR A 77 -20.78 -22.11 -3.04
C THR A 77 -19.25 -22.25 -3.08
N ILE A 78 -18.59 -21.62 -4.05
CA ILE A 78 -17.12 -21.68 -4.19
C ILE A 78 -16.42 -21.23 -2.89
N SER A 79 -15.43 -22.01 -2.45
CA SER A 79 -14.58 -21.70 -1.29
C SER A 79 -13.26 -21.06 -1.71
N SER A 80 -12.63 -20.30 -0.81
CA SER A 80 -11.33 -19.67 -1.05
C SER A 80 -10.23 -20.67 -1.32
N ASP A 81 -10.25 -21.83 -0.66
CA ASP A 81 -9.23 -22.86 -0.83
C ASP A 81 -9.38 -23.61 -2.16
N LEU A 82 -10.63 -23.84 -2.60
CA LEU A 82 -10.89 -24.44 -3.91
C LEU A 82 -10.53 -23.46 -5.04
N ALA A 83 -10.82 -22.16 -4.86
CA ALA A 83 -10.37 -21.10 -5.76
C ALA A 83 -8.85 -21.00 -5.83
N ALA A 84 -8.18 -21.03 -4.67
CA ALA A 84 -6.73 -21.02 -4.55
C ALA A 84 -6.09 -22.22 -5.29
N LEU A 85 -6.64 -23.43 -5.10
CA LEU A 85 -6.19 -24.63 -5.79
C LEU A 85 -6.37 -24.54 -7.31
N PHE A 86 -7.53 -24.09 -7.78
CA PHE A 86 -7.76 -23.89 -9.21
C PHE A 86 -6.77 -22.87 -9.80
N LEU A 87 -6.60 -21.72 -9.14
CA LEU A 87 -5.66 -20.70 -9.57
C LEU A 87 -4.22 -21.24 -9.57
N TRP A 88 -3.80 -22.00 -8.58
CA TRP A 88 -2.48 -22.63 -8.59
C TRP A 88 -2.31 -23.54 -9.82
N LYS A 89 -3.25 -24.44 -10.07
CA LYS A 89 -3.22 -25.38 -11.20
C LYS A 89 -3.32 -24.73 -12.56
N TYR A 90 -4.12 -23.68 -12.70
CA TYR A 90 -4.12 -22.84 -13.89
C TYR A 90 -2.74 -22.19 -14.10
N GLY A 91 -2.14 -21.72 -13.01
CA GLY A 91 -0.89 -20.97 -12.94
C GLY A 91 0.36 -21.78 -13.29
N GLU A 92 0.36 -23.08 -13.03
CA GLU A 92 1.45 -24.00 -13.43
C GLU A 92 1.71 -23.99 -14.95
N ARG A 93 0.72 -23.58 -15.75
CA ARG A 93 0.81 -23.46 -17.21
C ARG A 93 1.37 -22.11 -17.67
N LEU A 94 1.42 -21.12 -16.78
CA LEU A 94 1.96 -19.81 -17.08
C LEU A 94 3.49 -19.91 -17.13
N LYS A 95 4.02 -19.53 -18.28
CA LYS A 95 5.45 -19.53 -18.58
C LYS A 95 5.80 -18.23 -19.26
N ALA A 96 6.93 -17.67 -18.88
CA ALA A 96 7.57 -16.57 -19.57
C ALA A 96 9.08 -16.73 -19.49
N THR A 97 9.79 -15.93 -20.27
CA THR A 97 11.25 -15.86 -20.20
C THR A 97 11.65 -14.51 -19.62
N VAL A 98 12.60 -14.53 -18.68
CA VAL A 98 13.27 -13.33 -18.17
C VAL A 98 14.72 -13.34 -18.65
N ASN A 99 15.23 -12.18 -19.07
CA ASN A 99 16.57 -12.06 -19.63
C ASN A 99 17.65 -11.85 -18.56
N GLU A 100 17.24 -11.42 -17.37
CA GLU A 100 18.12 -11.06 -16.27
C GLU A 100 17.76 -11.88 -15.03
N LYS A 101 18.74 -12.07 -14.15
CA LYS A 101 18.52 -12.70 -12.86
C LYS A 101 17.47 -11.92 -12.08
N TRP A 102 16.42 -12.63 -11.66
CA TRP A 102 15.39 -12.09 -10.79
C TRP A 102 15.63 -12.59 -9.36
N GLU A 103 16.00 -11.68 -8.49
CA GLU A 103 16.30 -11.94 -7.07
C GLU A 103 15.55 -10.94 -6.20
N SER A 104 15.17 -11.31 -4.98
CA SER A 104 14.63 -10.38 -3.98
C SER A 104 14.93 -10.90 -2.58
N PHE A 105 15.48 -10.06 -1.70
CA PHE A 105 15.89 -10.41 -0.33
C PHE A 105 16.83 -11.63 -0.24
N GLY A 106 17.72 -11.80 -1.21
CA GLY A 106 18.61 -12.97 -1.30
C GLY A 106 17.93 -14.26 -1.77
N VAL A 107 16.63 -14.22 -2.08
CA VAL A 107 15.90 -15.32 -2.72
C VAL A 107 16.06 -15.18 -4.23
N THR A 108 16.73 -16.14 -4.86
CA THR A 108 16.77 -16.23 -6.32
C THR A 108 15.43 -16.78 -6.80
N ILE A 109 14.61 -15.91 -7.40
CA ILE A 109 13.30 -16.27 -7.96
C ILE A 109 13.53 -17.00 -9.28
N CYS A 110 14.36 -16.44 -10.16
CA CYS A 110 14.66 -17.03 -11.46
C CYS A 110 16.04 -16.60 -11.95
N GLU A 111 16.84 -17.56 -12.42
CA GLU A 111 17.98 -17.27 -13.29
C GLU A 111 17.49 -16.84 -14.69
N PRO A 112 18.31 -16.19 -15.53
CA PRO A 112 17.94 -15.91 -16.92
C PRO A 112 17.38 -17.16 -17.61
N GLY A 113 16.14 -17.11 -18.07
CA GLY A 113 15.42 -18.28 -18.57
C GLY A 113 13.93 -18.31 -18.22
N GLU A 114 13.37 -19.52 -18.17
CA GLU A 114 11.94 -19.75 -17.96
C GLU A 114 11.53 -19.48 -16.51
N VAL A 115 10.62 -18.53 -16.30
CA VAL A 115 10.00 -18.22 -15.01
C VAL A 115 8.57 -18.78 -14.95
N LYS A 116 8.18 -19.29 -13.79
CA LYS A 116 6.85 -19.84 -13.48
C LYS A 116 6.30 -19.24 -12.18
N LEU A 117 5.04 -19.49 -11.86
CA LEU A 117 4.51 -19.12 -10.54
C LEU A 117 5.24 -19.83 -9.38
N SER A 118 5.66 -21.08 -9.58
CA SER A 118 6.48 -21.84 -8.61
C SER A 118 7.89 -21.27 -8.40
N SER A 119 8.32 -20.32 -9.25
CA SER A 119 9.53 -19.54 -9.00
C SER A 119 9.34 -18.54 -7.85
N ILE A 120 8.10 -18.10 -7.58
CA ILE A 120 7.79 -16.99 -6.66
C ILE A 120 7.33 -17.48 -5.27
N ILE A 121 6.54 -18.56 -5.22
CA ILE A 121 6.01 -19.14 -3.97
C ILE A 121 6.16 -20.66 -3.97
N ASP A 122 6.21 -21.25 -2.78
CA ASP A 122 6.19 -22.70 -2.59
C ASP A 122 4.79 -23.15 -2.16
N VAL A 123 4.28 -24.24 -2.75
CA VAL A 123 2.94 -24.77 -2.47
C VAL A 123 3.02 -26.18 -1.94
N HIS A 124 2.41 -26.39 -0.78
CA HIS A 124 2.24 -27.70 -0.15
C HIS A 124 0.77 -28.11 -0.23
N PHE A 125 0.55 -29.38 -0.55
CA PHE A 125 -0.79 -29.98 -0.65
C PHE A 125 -1.05 -30.84 0.57
N GLY A 126 -2.29 -30.81 1.06
CA GLY A 126 -2.79 -31.69 2.10
C GLY A 126 -3.45 -32.94 1.51
N ASP A 127 -4.23 -33.62 2.35
CA ASP A 127 -4.83 -34.92 2.03
C ASP A 127 -6.33 -34.85 1.76
N GLN A 128 -6.95 -33.66 1.84
CA GLN A 128 -8.39 -33.52 1.66
C GLN A 128 -8.78 -33.85 0.21
N GLU A 129 -9.73 -34.78 0.06
CA GLU A 129 -10.32 -35.10 -1.23
C GLU A 129 -11.27 -34.00 -1.69
N ILE A 130 -11.39 -33.86 -3.01
CA ILE A 130 -12.39 -32.99 -3.62
C ILE A 130 -13.66 -33.81 -3.79
N ILE A 131 -14.70 -33.45 -3.05
CA ILE A 131 -15.98 -34.16 -3.13
C ILE A 131 -16.60 -33.87 -4.51
N SER A 132 -16.45 -34.82 -5.42
CA SER A 132 -16.83 -34.73 -6.83
C SER A 132 -18.22 -35.32 -7.10
N SER A 133 -19.20 -35.14 -6.21
CA SER A 133 -20.57 -35.65 -6.44
C SER A 133 -21.36 -34.76 -7.42
N ILE A 134 -20.69 -34.15 -8.39
CA ILE A 134 -21.22 -33.05 -9.16
C ILE A 134 -21.37 -33.50 -10.61
N GLU A 135 -22.59 -33.91 -10.95
CA GLU A 135 -23.08 -33.78 -12.33
C GLU A 135 -23.08 -32.29 -12.67
N THR A 136 -22.36 -31.92 -13.73
CA THR A 136 -22.43 -30.58 -14.34
C THR A 136 -23.43 -30.62 -15.49
N ASP A 137 -24.42 -29.74 -15.48
CA ASP A 137 -25.25 -29.47 -16.66
C ASP A 137 -24.38 -28.81 -17.73
N GLY A 138 -23.81 -29.63 -18.61
CA GLY A 138 -23.00 -29.22 -19.76
C GLY A 138 -21.57 -29.77 -19.76
N MET A 139 -20.97 -29.82 -20.96
CA MET A 139 -19.56 -30.17 -21.13
C MET A 139 -18.67 -28.99 -20.71
N VAL A 140 -18.07 -29.09 -19.51
CA VAL A 140 -16.98 -28.20 -19.09
C VAL A 140 -15.68 -28.63 -19.75
N SER A 141 -14.93 -27.68 -20.34
CA SER A 141 -13.73 -27.97 -21.12
C SER A 141 -12.57 -27.03 -20.78
N SER A 142 -11.39 -27.27 -21.35
CA SER A 142 -10.22 -26.39 -21.21
C SER A 142 -10.45 -24.94 -21.69
N ASN A 143 -11.49 -24.71 -22.51
CA ASN A 143 -11.85 -23.35 -22.95
C ASN A 143 -12.41 -22.50 -21.80
N ASP A 144 -12.88 -23.14 -20.72
CA ASP A 144 -13.45 -22.45 -19.56
C ASP A 144 -12.38 -21.87 -18.63
N ASP A 145 -11.14 -22.35 -18.73
CA ASP A 145 -10.07 -22.03 -17.78
C ASP A 145 -9.80 -20.54 -17.64
N ASN A 146 -9.80 -19.80 -18.76
CA ASN A 146 -9.46 -18.38 -18.74
C ASN A 146 -10.54 -17.55 -18.06
N TRP A 147 -11.82 -17.84 -18.31
CA TRP A 147 -12.89 -17.09 -17.66
C TRP A 147 -12.99 -17.45 -16.18
N ILE A 148 -12.76 -18.71 -15.80
CA ILE A 148 -12.72 -19.12 -14.38
C ILE A 148 -11.59 -18.38 -13.67
N ALA A 149 -10.37 -18.38 -14.20
CA ALA A 149 -9.26 -17.67 -13.59
C ALA A 149 -9.49 -16.14 -13.54
N SER A 150 -10.10 -15.56 -14.59
CA SER A 150 -10.51 -14.15 -14.61
C SER A 150 -11.55 -13.85 -13.53
N PHE A 151 -12.55 -14.72 -13.35
CA PHE A 151 -13.59 -14.56 -12.35
C PHE A 151 -12.99 -14.60 -10.93
N LEU A 152 -12.20 -15.64 -10.65
CA LEU A 152 -11.56 -15.83 -9.34
C LEU A 152 -10.64 -14.64 -9.00
N THR A 153 -9.75 -14.23 -9.90
CA THR A 153 -8.90 -13.04 -9.65
C THR A 153 -9.70 -11.74 -9.49
N SER A 154 -10.82 -11.59 -10.20
CA SER A 154 -11.68 -10.40 -10.10
C SER A 154 -12.35 -10.25 -8.73
N ILE A 155 -12.75 -11.37 -8.10
CA ILE A 155 -13.33 -11.37 -6.75
C ILE A 155 -12.40 -10.67 -5.77
N TYR A 156 -11.09 -10.93 -5.85
CA TYR A 156 -10.12 -10.30 -4.97
C TYR A 156 -10.17 -8.77 -5.04
N ARG A 157 -10.09 -8.19 -6.25
CA ARG A 157 -10.14 -6.72 -6.42
C ARG A 157 -11.46 -6.12 -5.98
N ILE A 158 -12.57 -6.76 -6.31
CA ILE A 158 -13.91 -6.30 -5.91
C ILE A 158 -14.01 -6.31 -4.38
N HIS A 159 -13.49 -7.32 -3.69
CA HIS A 159 -13.51 -7.38 -2.23
C HIS A 159 -12.49 -6.45 -1.56
N CYS A 160 -11.43 -6.03 -2.25
CA CYS A 160 -10.54 -4.98 -1.73
C CYS A 160 -11.24 -3.61 -1.64
N ALA A 161 -12.24 -3.35 -2.49
CA ALA A 161 -13.00 -2.11 -2.44
C ALA A 161 -13.94 -2.06 -1.24
N LYS A 162 -13.81 -1.02 -0.41
CA LYS A 162 -14.67 -0.80 0.78
C LYS A 162 -16.00 -0.10 0.45
N ASN A 163 -16.03 0.70 -0.61
CA ASN A 163 -17.22 1.46 -1.01
C ASN A 163 -18.14 0.62 -1.90
N GLU A 164 -19.42 0.51 -1.54
CA GLU A 164 -20.40 -0.33 -2.26
C GLU A 164 -20.63 0.11 -3.71
N ASN A 165 -20.76 1.41 -3.98
CA ASN A 165 -20.91 1.92 -5.34
C ASN A 165 -19.68 1.57 -6.20
N TYR A 166 -18.49 1.71 -5.64
CA TYR A 166 -17.26 1.35 -6.33
C TYR A 166 -17.16 -0.17 -6.56
N ARG A 167 -17.62 -1.00 -5.61
CA ARG A 167 -17.72 -2.45 -5.80
C ARG A 167 -18.66 -2.80 -6.96
N LEU A 168 -19.81 -2.12 -7.07
CA LEU A 168 -20.75 -2.29 -8.18
C LEU A 168 -20.12 -1.92 -9.52
N GLU A 169 -19.37 -0.82 -9.58
CA GLU A 169 -18.64 -0.41 -10.79
C GLU A 169 -17.54 -1.41 -11.18
N LEU A 170 -16.79 -1.92 -10.21
CA LEU A 170 -15.78 -2.96 -10.43
C LEU A 170 -16.42 -4.25 -10.92
N SER A 171 -17.54 -4.68 -10.33
CA SER A 171 -18.31 -5.85 -10.78
C SER A 171 -18.74 -5.72 -12.24
N LYS A 172 -19.35 -4.57 -12.62
CA LYS A 172 -19.70 -4.26 -14.02
C LYS A 172 -18.47 -4.30 -14.95
N THR A 173 -17.34 -3.76 -14.49
CA THR A 173 -16.09 -3.75 -15.26
C THR A 173 -15.54 -5.18 -15.45
N ALA A 174 -15.59 -6.02 -14.42
CA ALA A 174 -15.21 -7.43 -14.50
C ALA A 174 -16.05 -8.18 -15.54
N SER A 175 -17.38 -7.99 -15.52
CA SER A 175 -18.29 -8.54 -16.53
C SER A 175 -17.91 -8.10 -17.95
N ASN A 176 -17.63 -6.81 -18.14
CA ASN A 176 -17.21 -6.28 -19.45
C ASN A 176 -15.88 -6.88 -19.93
N ILE A 177 -14.92 -7.09 -19.03
CA ILE A 177 -13.64 -7.75 -19.34
C ILE A 177 -13.88 -9.20 -19.74
N MET A 178 -14.73 -9.93 -19.03
CA MET A 178 -15.07 -11.32 -19.38
C MET A 178 -15.73 -11.39 -20.75
N VAL A 179 -16.76 -10.57 -21.00
CA VAL A 179 -17.46 -10.55 -22.29
C VAL A 179 -16.52 -10.19 -23.44
N LYS A 180 -15.64 -9.21 -23.24
CA LYS A 180 -14.68 -8.78 -24.26
C LYS A 180 -13.66 -9.86 -24.62
N ASN A 181 -13.17 -10.63 -23.64
CA ASN A 181 -12.10 -11.60 -23.86
C ASN A 181 -12.61 -13.01 -24.21
N PHE A 182 -13.82 -13.38 -23.76
CA PHE A 182 -14.32 -14.76 -23.85
C PHE A 182 -15.63 -14.89 -24.61
N GLY A 183 -16.38 -13.80 -24.82
CA GLY A 183 -17.68 -13.78 -25.50
C GLY A 183 -18.88 -13.74 -24.55
N LYS A 184 -20.10 -13.74 -25.11
CA LYS A 184 -21.35 -13.82 -24.33
C LYS A 184 -21.74 -15.28 -24.13
N GLY A 185 -21.07 -15.96 -23.19
CA GLY A 185 -21.43 -17.34 -22.78
C GLY A 185 -22.30 -17.39 -21.52
N SER A 186 -22.54 -18.59 -21.00
CA SER A 186 -23.29 -18.86 -19.75
C SER A 186 -22.71 -18.19 -18.47
N TYR A 187 -21.59 -17.48 -18.59
CA TYR A 187 -20.94 -16.71 -17.52
C TYR A 187 -21.22 -15.20 -17.60
N ALA A 188 -22.04 -14.75 -18.57
CA ALA A 188 -22.45 -13.35 -18.69
C ALA A 188 -23.36 -12.87 -17.55
N SER A 189 -23.95 -13.81 -16.79
CA SER A 189 -24.83 -13.56 -15.65
C SER A 189 -24.20 -13.91 -14.29
N LEU A 190 -22.88 -14.06 -14.22
CA LEU A 190 -22.22 -14.34 -12.94
C LEU A 190 -22.34 -13.14 -11.99
N ASP A 191 -22.76 -13.40 -10.76
CA ASP A 191 -22.74 -12.39 -9.71
C ASP A 191 -21.42 -12.45 -8.93
N PHE A 192 -20.64 -11.38 -9.04
CA PHE A 192 -19.39 -11.22 -8.30
C PHE A 192 -19.61 -10.81 -6.84
N LEU A 193 -20.79 -10.29 -6.50
CA LEU A 193 -21.10 -9.74 -5.18
C LEU A 193 -21.66 -10.79 -4.22
N ASP A 194 -22.21 -11.88 -4.76
CA ASP A 194 -22.73 -13.01 -3.98
C ASP A 194 -21.62 -13.88 -3.37
N VAL A 195 -20.37 -13.71 -3.82
CA VAL A 195 -19.24 -14.43 -3.24
C VAL A 195 -18.85 -13.83 -1.90
N ASN A 196 -18.55 -14.70 -0.92
CA ASN A 196 -18.24 -14.29 0.44
C ASN A 196 -17.03 -13.34 0.52
N TYR A 197 -17.22 -12.15 1.11
CA TYR A 197 -16.20 -11.12 1.31
C TYR A 197 -14.97 -11.61 2.10
N TYR A 198 -15.12 -12.65 2.92
CA TYR A 198 -14.09 -13.14 3.84
C TYR A 198 -12.82 -13.69 3.15
N TRP A 199 -12.84 -13.90 1.83
CA TRP A 199 -11.67 -14.39 1.07
C TRP A 199 -10.42 -13.51 1.20
N ILE A 200 -10.58 -12.19 1.39
CA ILE A 200 -9.44 -11.27 1.54
C ILE A 200 -8.64 -11.48 2.85
N THR A 201 -9.20 -12.26 3.77
CA THR A 201 -8.56 -12.65 5.04
C THR A 201 -7.86 -14.01 4.95
N LYS A 202 -8.08 -14.75 3.86
CA LYS A 202 -7.59 -16.13 3.67
C LYS A 202 -6.21 -16.14 3.05
N ASP A 203 -5.21 -16.49 3.86
CA ASP A 203 -3.78 -16.43 3.52
C ASP A 203 -3.42 -17.13 2.21
N ASN A 204 -3.86 -18.37 2.02
CA ASN A 204 -3.51 -19.15 0.83
C ASN A 204 -3.97 -18.47 -0.46
N TYR A 205 -5.20 -17.96 -0.46
CA TYR A 205 -5.79 -17.31 -1.62
C TYR A 205 -5.06 -16.01 -1.95
N ILE A 206 -4.86 -15.11 -0.97
CA ILE A 206 -4.22 -13.82 -1.22
C ILE A 206 -2.73 -13.96 -1.59
N LYS A 207 -2.02 -14.97 -1.04
CA LYS A 207 -0.63 -15.28 -1.41
C LYS A 207 -0.51 -15.69 -2.88
N ILE A 208 -1.46 -16.51 -3.36
CA ILE A 208 -1.52 -16.89 -4.78
C ILE A 208 -1.82 -15.66 -5.64
N ILE A 209 -2.79 -14.82 -5.25
CA ILE A 209 -3.09 -13.57 -5.97
C ILE A 209 -1.85 -12.67 -6.08
N ALA A 210 -1.08 -12.52 -5.00
CA ALA A 210 0.16 -11.75 -5.00
C ALA A 210 1.21 -12.35 -5.95
N ALA A 211 1.38 -13.67 -5.96
CA ALA A 211 2.28 -14.36 -6.89
C ALA A 211 1.88 -14.15 -8.36
N TYR A 212 0.57 -14.18 -8.66
CA TYR A 212 0.04 -13.83 -9.98
C TYR A 212 0.39 -12.40 -10.37
N ASP A 213 0.11 -11.42 -9.51
CA ASP A 213 0.39 -10.02 -9.83
C ASP A 213 1.89 -9.78 -10.02
N MET A 214 2.73 -10.33 -9.15
CA MET A 214 4.19 -10.23 -9.24
C MET A 214 4.73 -10.85 -10.53
N PHE A 215 4.23 -12.03 -10.91
CA PHE A 215 4.56 -12.69 -12.18
C PHE A 215 4.16 -11.82 -13.37
N LEU A 216 2.91 -11.35 -13.42
CA LEU A 216 2.38 -10.54 -14.53
C LEU A 216 2.96 -9.13 -14.56
N PHE A 217 3.45 -8.62 -13.43
CA PHE A 217 4.21 -7.39 -13.30
C PHE A 217 5.55 -7.50 -14.03
N LYS A 218 6.37 -8.49 -13.64
CA LYS A 218 7.72 -8.67 -14.19
C LYS A 218 7.71 -9.09 -15.65
N THR A 219 6.83 -10.02 -16.02
CA THR A 219 6.83 -10.65 -17.36
C THR A 219 6.05 -9.86 -18.41
N ASN A 220 5.09 -9.03 -17.98
CA ASN A 220 4.26 -8.19 -18.84
C ASN A 220 3.60 -8.93 -20.03
N ILE A 221 3.18 -10.18 -19.83
CA ILE A 221 2.59 -11.01 -20.89
C ILE A 221 1.19 -10.48 -21.26
N LYS A 222 1.07 -9.86 -22.43
CA LYS A 222 -0.18 -9.25 -22.94
C LYS A 222 -1.38 -10.20 -22.92
N LYS A 223 -1.15 -11.47 -23.25
CA LYS A 223 -2.21 -12.52 -23.27
C LYS A 223 -2.94 -12.65 -21.94
N TYR A 224 -2.28 -12.41 -20.82
CA TYR A 224 -2.81 -12.62 -19.46
C TYR A 224 -3.10 -11.31 -18.72
N HIS A 225 -3.14 -10.17 -19.42
CA HIS A 225 -3.47 -8.87 -18.81
C HIS A 225 -4.84 -8.84 -18.15
N PHE A 226 -5.80 -9.66 -18.61
CA PHE A 226 -7.12 -9.79 -17.97
C PHE A 226 -7.03 -10.31 -16.54
N LEU A 227 -6.08 -11.20 -16.22
CA LEU A 227 -5.85 -11.68 -14.85
C LEU A 227 -5.32 -10.56 -13.97
N ARG A 228 -4.39 -9.75 -14.52
CA ARG A 228 -3.78 -8.64 -13.80
C ARG A 228 -4.81 -7.59 -13.39
N TRP A 229 -5.87 -7.42 -14.17
CA TRP A 229 -6.95 -6.52 -13.76
C TRP A 229 -7.53 -6.92 -12.40
N GLY A 230 -7.68 -8.21 -12.11
CA GLY A 230 -8.15 -8.72 -10.81
C GLY A 230 -7.08 -8.70 -9.72
N THR A 231 -5.81 -8.89 -10.06
CA THR A 231 -4.73 -9.00 -9.06
C THR A 231 -4.04 -7.68 -8.70
N ILE A 232 -4.23 -6.62 -9.50
CA ILE A 232 -3.50 -5.35 -9.35
C ILE A 232 -3.65 -4.70 -7.96
N SER A 233 -4.77 -4.95 -7.27
CA SER A 233 -5.01 -4.42 -5.92
C SER A 233 -4.14 -5.05 -4.84
N SER A 234 -3.41 -6.14 -5.16
CA SER A 234 -2.46 -6.79 -4.25
C SER A 234 -1.18 -5.97 -4.10
N ARG A 235 -0.78 -5.29 -5.16
CA ARG A 235 0.43 -4.50 -5.20
C ARG A 235 0.27 -3.22 -4.36
N TYR A 236 1.23 -3.01 -3.47
CA TYR A 236 1.26 -1.97 -2.44
C TYR A 236 0.01 -1.95 -1.53
N ARG A 237 -0.66 -3.10 -1.36
CA ARG A 237 -1.74 -3.23 -0.37
C ARG A 237 -1.19 -3.00 1.04
N GLU A 238 -1.92 -2.22 1.84
CA GLU A 238 -1.47 -1.72 3.15
C GLU A 238 -0.13 -0.95 3.13
N CYS A 239 0.26 -0.40 1.97
CA CYS A 239 1.46 0.45 1.82
C CYS A 239 1.09 1.86 1.39
N SER A 240 0.05 2.43 2.00
CA SER A 240 -0.56 3.68 1.55
C SER A 240 0.40 4.87 1.48
N VAL A 241 1.44 4.93 2.31
CA VAL A 241 2.48 5.97 2.19
C VAL A 241 3.24 5.83 0.87
N LEU A 242 3.70 4.62 0.54
CA LEU A 242 4.42 4.36 -0.71
C LEU A 242 3.52 4.59 -1.92
N SER A 243 2.25 4.15 -1.86
CA SER A 243 1.28 4.41 -2.93
C SER A 243 1.05 5.90 -3.15
N THR A 244 0.81 6.67 -2.08
CA THR A 244 0.63 8.12 -2.17
C THR A 244 1.90 8.82 -2.67
N TRP A 245 3.07 8.38 -2.25
CA TRP A 245 4.34 8.86 -2.79
C TRP A 245 4.47 8.62 -4.30
N ILE A 246 4.22 7.39 -4.76
CA ILE A 246 4.28 7.03 -6.19
C ILE A 246 3.31 7.91 -6.98
N ASP A 247 2.13 8.18 -6.43
CA ASP A 247 1.07 8.96 -7.08
C ASP A 247 1.39 10.45 -7.21
N ILE A 248 2.23 11.04 -6.33
CA ILE A 248 2.52 12.49 -6.34
C ILE A 248 3.96 12.84 -6.75
N SER A 249 4.89 11.89 -6.66
CA SER A 249 6.33 12.12 -6.88
C SER A 249 6.63 12.74 -8.24
N LYS A 250 5.94 12.27 -9.29
CA LYS A 250 6.09 12.78 -10.66
C LYS A 250 5.66 14.23 -10.80
N GLU A 251 4.52 14.60 -10.24
CA GLU A 251 4.01 15.97 -10.28
C GLU A 251 4.87 16.93 -9.47
N CYS A 252 5.43 16.44 -8.37
CA CYS A 252 6.33 17.21 -7.51
C CYS A 252 7.76 17.28 -8.06
N GLY A 253 8.09 16.52 -9.10
CA GLY A 253 9.43 16.47 -9.69
C GLY A 253 10.45 15.67 -8.91
N PHE A 254 10.06 14.91 -7.88
CA PHE A 254 10.98 14.08 -7.11
C PHE A 254 11.32 12.76 -7.82
N THR A 255 12.57 12.32 -7.71
CA THR A 255 13.01 11.01 -8.21
C THR A 255 13.08 9.96 -7.09
N ASN A 256 13.51 10.33 -5.88
CA ASN A 256 13.65 9.39 -4.77
C ASN A 256 12.89 9.86 -3.53
N LEU A 257 12.35 8.89 -2.77
CA LEU A 257 11.63 9.19 -1.53
C LEU A 257 12.55 9.81 -0.47
N SER A 258 13.84 9.48 -0.47
CA SER A 258 14.85 10.06 0.42
C SER A 258 15.00 11.56 0.26
N ASP A 259 14.73 12.10 -0.93
CA ASP A 259 14.88 13.53 -1.23
C ASP A 259 13.89 14.38 -0.41
N LEU A 260 12.76 13.80 0.00
CA LEU A 260 11.81 14.46 0.91
C LEU A 260 12.42 14.84 2.25
N ARG A 261 13.46 14.15 2.74
CA ARG A 261 14.07 14.47 4.04
C ARG A 261 14.51 15.94 4.13
N LYS A 262 14.97 16.51 3.01
CA LYS A 262 15.43 17.90 2.89
C LYS A 262 14.29 18.91 2.86
N TRP A 263 13.05 18.46 2.66
CA TRP A 263 11.84 19.29 2.58
C TRP A 263 10.97 19.20 3.85
N VAL A 264 11.47 18.52 4.89
CA VAL A 264 10.74 18.28 6.13
C VAL A 264 11.37 19.05 7.27
N PHE A 265 10.55 19.81 8.01
CA PHE A 265 10.96 20.49 9.24
C PHE A 265 10.17 20.03 10.47
N VAL A 266 9.15 19.18 10.29
CA VAL A 266 8.36 18.62 11.40
C VAL A 266 8.92 17.27 11.83
N ASP A 267 9.26 17.13 13.11
CA ASP A 267 9.89 15.91 13.65
C ASP A 267 9.03 14.64 13.52
N SER A 268 7.70 14.75 13.58
CA SER A 268 6.83 13.57 13.36
C SER A 268 6.91 13.03 11.93
N ILE A 269 6.98 13.90 10.92
CA ILE A 269 7.19 13.49 9.54
C ILE A 269 8.56 12.83 9.39
N GLU A 270 9.60 13.36 10.05
CA GLU A 270 10.94 12.81 10.00
C GLU A 270 11.04 11.42 10.65
N ARG A 271 10.39 11.21 11.81
CA ARG A 271 10.29 9.89 12.43
C ARG A 271 9.60 8.88 11.50
N ASP A 272 8.54 9.30 10.82
CA ASP A 272 7.85 8.48 9.83
C ASP A 272 8.73 8.19 8.61
N LEU A 273 9.44 9.19 8.09
CA LEU A 273 10.40 9.00 7.00
C LEU A 273 11.51 8.02 7.37
N ASN A 274 12.07 8.12 8.58
CA ASN A 274 13.10 7.22 9.07
C ASN A 274 12.58 5.77 9.17
N ARG A 275 11.31 5.59 9.56
CA ARG A 275 10.66 4.28 9.55
C ARG A 275 10.51 3.74 8.12
N VAL A 276 10.01 4.54 7.19
CA VAL A 276 9.75 4.11 5.82
C VAL A 276 11.06 3.87 5.04
N LEU A 277 12.07 4.70 5.26
CA LEU A 277 13.37 4.65 4.59
C LEU A 277 14.40 3.77 5.31
N LYS A 278 13.95 2.79 6.10
CA LYS A 278 14.86 1.79 6.66
C LYS A 278 15.58 1.07 5.52
N ASP A 279 16.88 0.87 5.65
CA ASP A 279 17.70 0.24 4.61
C ASP A 279 17.38 -1.25 4.42
N GLY A 280 17.73 -1.75 3.22
CA GLY A 280 17.65 -3.16 2.88
C GLY A 280 16.22 -3.70 2.75
N GLN A 281 15.27 -2.83 2.40
CA GLN A 281 13.85 -3.18 2.23
C GLN A 281 13.40 -3.24 0.77
N GLU A 282 14.29 -3.04 -0.20
CA GLU A 282 13.99 -3.12 -1.63
C GLU A 282 12.80 -2.23 -2.07
N ILE A 283 12.58 -1.08 -1.41
CA ILE A 283 11.48 -0.14 -1.72
C ILE A 283 11.66 0.52 -3.10
N ASP A 284 12.90 0.62 -3.55
CA ASP A 284 13.36 1.13 -4.85
C ASP A 284 13.33 0.05 -5.96
N LYS A 285 13.10 -1.21 -5.59
CA LYS A 285 13.04 -2.34 -6.51
C LYS A 285 11.59 -2.74 -6.79
N PRO A 286 10.99 -2.33 -7.92
CA PRO A 286 9.56 -2.56 -8.17
C PRO A 286 9.21 -4.03 -8.40
N ASP A 287 10.16 -4.87 -8.83
CA ASP A 287 9.95 -6.30 -9.03
C ASP A 287 10.35 -7.14 -7.80
N SER A 288 10.54 -6.53 -6.64
CA SER A 288 10.78 -7.25 -5.37
C SER A 288 9.51 -7.84 -4.76
N TYR A 289 9.68 -8.56 -3.66
CA TYR A 289 8.57 -8.98 -2.79
C TYR A 289 7.94 -7.83 -1.99
N THR A 290 8.60 -6.68 -1.84
CA THR A 290 8.15 -5.56 -1.01
C THR A 290 6.78 -5.00 -1.37
N PRO A 291 6.43 -4.77 -2.65
CA PRO A 291 5.08 -4.35 -3.03
C PRO A 291 3.99 -5.32 -2.57
N TYR A 292 4.32 -6.57 -2.28
CA TYR A 292 3.36 -7.63 -1.93
C TYR A 292 3.43 -8.02 -0.45
N LEU A 293 4.09 -7.22 0.40
CA LEU A 293 4.39 -7.59 1.78
C LEU A 293 3.16 -8.00 2.60
N HIS A 294 2.00 -7.39 2.35
CA HIS A 294 0.77 -7.69 3.08
C HIS A 294 0.18 -9.04 2.65
N ASP A 295 0.00 -9.24 1.35
CA ASP A 295 -0.67 -10.43 0.82
C ASP A 295 0.24 -11.67 0.85
N LEU A 296 1.55 -11.49 0.74
CA LEU A 296 2.52 -12.56 0.96
C LEU A 296 2.75 -12.88 2.45
N ARG A 297 2.14 -12.11 3.36
CA ARG A 297 2.30 -12.24 4.82
C ARG A 297 3.75 -12.11 5.29
N LEU A 298 4.53 -11.26 4.60
CA LEU A 298 5.92 -10.95 4.98
C LEU A 298 5.96 -10.05 6.21
N SER A 299 4.88 -9.29 6.45
CA SER A 299 4.71 -8.48 7.64
C SER A 299 3.29 -8.59 8.17
N SER A 300 3.17 -8.74 9.49
CA SER A 300 1.88 -8.65 10.19
C SER A 300 1.34 -7.23 10.29
N GLN A 301 2.23 -6.23 10.23
CA GLN A 301 1.89 -4.82 10.34
C GLN A 301 2.84 -4.00 9.48
N SER A 302 2.31 -3.51 8.36
CA SER A 302 3.09 -2.83 7.33
C SER A 302 3.80 -1.59 7.87
N PRO A 303 5.14 -1.48 7.76
CA PRO A 303 5.88 -0.27 8.11
C PRO A 303 5.59 0.89 7.17
N TYR A 304 4.82 0.68 6.10
CA TYR A 304 4.48 1.66 5.07
C TYR A 304 3.00 2.04 5.06
N SER A 305 2.23 1.57 6.04
CA SER A 305 0.81 1.93 6.19
C SER A 305 0.66 3.35 6.72
N CYS A 306 -0.49 3.98 6.44
CA CYS A 306 -0.83 5.29 6.99
C CYS A 306 -0.99 5.22 8.51
N SER A 307 -1.54 4.12 9.05
CA SER A 307 -1.68 3.92 10.50
C SER A 307 -0.34 3.98 11.23
N ASN A 308 0.70 3.41 10.63
CA ASN A 308 2.04 3.45 11.23
C ASN A 308 2.81 4.73 10.92
N ASN A 309 2.36 5.54 9.96
CA ASN A 309 3.05 6.75 9.50
C ASN A 309 2.05 7.89 9.24
N PRO A 310 1.26 8.30 10.25
CA PRO A 310 0.15 9.21 10.06
C PRO A 310 0.60 10.61 9.66
N ALA A 311 1.75 11.08 10.14
CA ALA A 311 2.26 12.42 9.84
C ALA A 311 2.80 12.49 8.41
N LEU A 312 3.63 11.53 8.00
CA LEU A 312 4.11 11.47 6.62
C LEU A 312 2.97 11.29 5.61
N TYR A 313 1.97 10.48 5.95
CA TYR A 313 0.81 10.29 5.09
C TYR A 313 0.00 11.57 4.89
N ALA A 314 -0.23 12.33 5.98
CA ALA A 314 -0.90 13.62 5.92
C ALA A 314 -0.09 14.65 5.12
N PHE A 315 1.22 14.74 5.36
CA PHE A 315 2.13 15.61 4.63
C PHE A 315 2.08 15.38 3.11
N LEU A 316 2.28 14.14 2.67
CA LEU A 316 2.25 13.76 1.24
C LEU A 316 0.88 14.05 0.62
N SER A 317 -0.19 13.75 1.34
CA SER A 317 -1.54 13.97 0.83
C SER A 317 -1.87 15.46 0.72
N THR A 318 -1.43 16.29 1.68
CA THR A 318 -1.56 17.75 1.62
C THR A 318 -0.78 18.31 0.42
N MET A 319 0.46 17.88 0.21
CA MET A 319 1.21 18.23 -1.01
C MET A 319 0.41 17.84 -2.26
N GLY A 320 -0.13 16.62 -2.31
CA GLY A 320 -0.96 16.17 -3.43
C GLY A 320 -2.16 17.09 -3.71
N VAL A 321 -2.86 17.56 -2.67
CA VAL A 321 -3.97 18.51 -2.83
C VAL A 321 -3.49 19.81 -3.46
N TYR A 322 -2.44 20.44 -2.93
CA TYR A 322 -1.91 21.71 -3.43
C TYR A 322 -1.22 21.61 -4.79
N MET A 323 -0.75 20.42 -5.16
CA MET A 323 -0.27 20.08 -6.50
C MET A 323 -1.41 19.71 -7.49
N GLY A 324 -2.68 19.81 -7.07
CA GLY A 324 -3.85 19.63 -7.94
C GLY A 324 -4.34 18.18 -8.09
N ARG A 325 -3.87 17.24 -7.26
CA ARG A 325 -4.33 15.84 -7.29
C ARG A 325 -5.68 15.71 -6.57
N LYS A 326 -6.73 15.51 -7.36
CA LYS A 326 -8.10 15.34 -6.83
C LYS A 326 -8.26 14.12 -5.90
N GLY A 327 -7.49 13.05 -6.11
CA GLY A 327 -7.53 11.86 -5.27
C GLY A 327 -7.11 12.13 -3.82
N SER A 328 -6.10 12.99 -3.63
CA SER A 328 -5.55 13.31 -2.32
C SER A 328 -6.53 14.06 -1.42
N MET A 329 -7.51 14.77 -1.99
CA MET A 329 -8.55 15.47 -1.22
C MET A 329 -9.44 14.52 -0.43
N ASN A 330 -9.65 13.30 -0.94
CA ASN A 330 -10.55 12.31 -0.34
C ASN A 330 -9.85 11.36 0.63
N VAL A 331 -8.56 11.59 0.88
CA VAL A 331 -7.78 10.79 1.83
C VAL A 331 -8.30 11.02 3.24
N LYS A 332 -8.57 9.92 3.96
CA LYS A 332 -9.00 9.99 5.36
C LYS A 332 -7.86 10.49 6.24
N MET A 333 -8.17 11.46 7.08
CA MET A 333 -7.28 11.97 8.09
C MET A 333 -7.30 11.04 9.31
N LEU A 334 -6.12 10.59 9.74
CA LEU A 334 -5.99 9.64 10.85
C LEU A 334 -6.02 10.36 12.20
N ARG A 335 -6.56 9.70 13.21
CA ARG A 335 -6.72 10.30 14.54
C ARG A 335 -5.38 10.56 15.22
N ASP A 336 -4.41 9.68 15.05
CA ASP A 336 -3.10 9.85 15.68
C ASP A 336 -2.27 10.99 15.06
N ALA A 337 -2.68 11.48 13.87
CA ALA A 337 -2.12 12.72 13.31
C ALA A 337 -2.60 13.98 14.04
N PHE A 338 -3.60 13.91 14.94
CA PHE A 338 -4.26 15.10 15.49
C PHE A 338 -3.37 15.98 16.38
N TYR A 339 -2.32 15.44 17.02
CA TYR A 339 -1.44 16.24 17.87
C TYR A 339 -0.51 17.19 17.11
N GLN A 340 -0.26 16.94 15.82
CA GLN A 340 0.64 17.77 14.98
C GLN A 340 0.11 17.98 13.55
N LYS A 341 -1.21 17.84 13.35
CA LYS A 341 -1.86 17.93 12.03
C LYS A 341 -1.60 19.27 11.35
N GLU A 342 -1.63 20.36 12.12
CA GLU A 342 -1.52 21.72 11.61
C GLU A 342 -0.11 21.95 11.06
N SER A 343 0.92 21.67 11.87
CA SER A 343 2.31 21.77 11.43
C SER A 343 2.62 20.84 10.25
N THR A 344 2.04 19.63 10.24
CA THR A 344 2.24 18.65 9.17
C THR A 344 1.63 19.13 7.84
N CYS A 345 0.39 19.61 7.87
CA CYS A 345 -0.29 20.15 6.70
C CYS A 345 0.34 21.47 6.26
N PHE A 346 0.74 22.33 7.19
CA PHE A 346 1.48 23.55 6.89
C PHE A 346 2.81 23.24 6.19
N ASN A 347 3.57 22.24 6.65
CA ASN A 347 4.78 21.79 5.94
C ASN A 347 4.44 21.38 4.51
N GLY A 348 3.37 20.61 4.30
CA GLY A 348 2.95 20.18 2.96
C GLY A 348 2.54 21.35 2.05
N LEU A 349 1.84 22.35 2.61
CA LEU A 349 1.42 23.57 1.92
C LEU A 349 2.63 24.40 1.47
N VAL A 350 3.57 24.69 2.39
CA VAL A 350 4.78 25.48 2.08
C VAL A 350 5.61 24.78 1.00
N VAL A 351 5.81 23.47 1.11
CA VAL A 351 6.56 22.71 0.10
C VAL A 351 5.86 22.78 -1.25
N ALA A 352 4.55 22.57 -1.31
CA ALA A 352 3.81 22.68 -2.57
C ALA A 352 3.87 24.09 -3.18
N TYR A 353 3.80 25.13 -2.36
CA TYR A 353 3.97 26.52 -2.79
C TYR A 353 5.36 26.77 -3.40
N LEU A 354 6.42 26.35 -2.72
CA LEU A 354 7.80 26.51 -3.21
C LEU A 354 8.02 25.76 -4.53
N LEU A 355 7.50 24.54 -4.65
CA LEU A 355 7.63 23.77 -5.88
C LEU A 355 6.85 24.39 -7.05
N ARG A 356 5.64 24.91 -6.79
CA ARG A 356 4.72 25.32 -7.86
C ARG A 356 4.81 26.80 -8.24
N GLU A 357 4.84 27.70 -7.26
CA GLU A 357 4.87 29.14 -7.51
C GLU A 357 6.30 29.66 -7.66
N GLN A 358 7.22 29.16 -6.83
CA GLN A 358 8.63 29.56 -6.88
C GLN A 358 9.46 28.73 -7.88
N ASN A 359 8.83 27.76 -8.57
CA ASN A 359 9.48 26.83 -9.50
C ASN A 359 10.76 26.19 -8.92
N CYS A 360 10.77 25.90 -7.62
CA CYS A 360 11.91 25.26 -6.98
C CYS A 360 12.03 23.82 -7.48
N GLU A 361 13.18 23.46 -8.05
CA GLU A 361 13.43 22.10 -8.50
C GLU A 361 13.94 21.22 -7.34
N PRO A 362 13.21 20.14 -6.97
CA PRO A 362 13.53 19.35 -5.79
C PRO A 362 14.87 18.61 -5.87
N ASN A 363 15.29 18.21 -7.07
CA ASN A 363 16.50 17.40 -7.27
C ASN A 363 17.69 18.20 -7.81
N LYS A 364 17.56 19.52 -8.03
CA LYS A 364 18.72 20.35 -8.38
C LYS A 364 19.57 20.57 -7.13
N SER A 365 20.66 19.81 -7.06
CA SER A 365 21.66 19.84 -5.99
C SER A 365 22.86 20.67 -6.42
N THR A 366 23.01 21.87 -5.86
CA THR A 366 24.30 22.59 -5.80
C THR A 366 24.78 22.58 -4.34
N GLU A 367 26.09 22.76 -4.09
CA GLU A 367 26.65 22.85 -2.71
C GLU A 367 25.95 23.95 -1.86
N ASN A 368 25.30 24.92 -2.52
CA ASN A 368 24.55 26.01 -1.90
C ASN A 368 23.03 25.74 -1.76
N SER A 369 22.54 24.55 -2.08
CA SER A 369 21.09 24.27 -2.11
C SER A 369 20.51 23.85 -0.75
N CYS A 370 21.37 23.56 0.23
CA CYS A 370 20.95 23.11 1.56
C CYS A 370 21.66 23.90 2.68
N VAL A 371 21.05 23.91 3.86
CA VAL A 371 21.57 24.54 5.08
C VAL A 371 21.33 23.63 6.28
N MET A 372 22.21 23.74 7.29
CA MET A 372 22.06 23.00 8.54
C MET A 372 21.22 23.81 9.53
N ILE A 373 20.08 23.27 9.95
CA ILE A 373 19.24 23.84 10.99
C ILE A 373 19.32 23.00 12.27
N LYS A 374 18.99 23.57 13.43
CA LYS A 374 18.81 22.78 14.64
C LYS A 374 17.53 21.94 14.52
N SER A 375 17.61 20.66 14.84
CA SER A 375 16.48 19.74 14.91
C SER A 375 16.40 19.19 16.33
N TYR A 376 15.18 19.00 16.85
CA TYR A 376 14.97 18.39 18.16
C TYR A 376 15.37 16.91 18.18
N THR A 377 15.36 16.23 17.03
CA THR A 377 15.62 14.79 16.93
C THR A 377 17.05 14.41 16.56
N HIS A 378 17.80 15.30 15.90
CA HIS A 378 19.13 14.99 15.34
C HIS A 378 20.24 16.00 15.70
N ASP A 379 20.00 16.93 16.62
CA ASP A 379 20.83 18.11 16.95
C ASP A 379 21.03 19.11 15.79
N LYS A 380 21.37 18.62 14.60
CA LYS A 380 21.48 19.36 13.35
C LYS A 380 20.90 18.55 12.20
N LYS A 381 20.12 19.21 11.33
CA LYS A 381 19.48 18.61 10.16
C LYS A 381 19.76 19.42 8.90
N GLU A 382 20.05 18.74 7.80
CA GLU A 382 20.14 19.36 6.48
C GLU A 382 18.74 19.60 5.90
N VAL A 383 18.44 20.84 5.54
CA VAL A 383 17.17 21.27 4.94
C VAL A 383 17.44 22.12 3.70
N ARG A 384 16.53 22.10 2.73
CA ARG A 384 16.59 22.97 1.54
C ARG A 384 16.68 24.44 1.96
N ARG A 385 17.59 25.17 1.30
CA ARG A 385 17.78 26.60 1.58
C ARG A 385 16.50 27.38 1.33
N GLU A 386 15.75 27.08 0.26
CA GLU A 386 14.50 27.78 -0.05
C GLU A 386 13.46 27.63 1.07
N LEU A 387 13.41 26.45 1.68
CA LEU A 387 12.54 26.18 2.81
C LEU A 387 13.03 26.91 4.07
N ALA A 388 14.34 26.89 4.35
CA ALA A 388 14.93 27.58 5.48
C ALA A 388 14.78 29.12 5.37
N ASP A 389 14.99 29.68 4.18
CA ASP A 389 14.83 31.10 3.87
C ASP A 389 13.38 31.53 4.06
N TYR A 390 12.42 30.70 3.61
CA TYR A 390 11.00 30.93 3.88
C TYR A 390 10.72 31.02 5.39
N PHE A 391 11.24 30.09 6.19
CA PHE A 391 11.06 30.11 7.65
C PHE A 391 11.77 31.28 8.32
N ALA A 392 12.93 31.70 7.83
CA ALA A 392 13.66 32.84 8.37
C ALA A 392 12.93 34.16 8.13
N ASP A 393 12.26 34.30 6.97
CA ASP A 393 11.52 35.50 6.59
C ASP A 393 10.07 35.52 7.14
N LYS A 394 9.35 34.40 7.00
CA LYS A 394 7.90 34.31 7.27
C LYS A 394 7.54 33.51 8.51
N GLY A 395 8.47 32.73 9.06
CA GLY A 395 8.18 31.84 10.19
C GLY A 395 7.06 30.85 9.85
N THR A 396 6.04 30.78 10.71
CA THR A 396 4.86 29.94 10.53
C THR A 396 3.63 30.70 10.05
N ASP A 397 3.81 31.93 9.55
CA ASP A 397 2.70 32.80 9.15
C ASP A 397 2.17 32.45 7.74
N ILE A 398 0.87 32.17 7.64
CA ILE A 398 0.17 32.01 6.35
C ILE A 398 -0.28 33.40 5.88
N SER A 399 0.65 34.18 5.34
CA SER A 399 0.36 35.52 4.85
C SER A 399 0.90 35.79 3.45
N GLY A 400 0.31 36.81 2.80
CA GLY A 400 0.74 37.30 1.49
C GLY A 400 0.65 36.22 0.40
N PRO A 401 1.71 35.99 -0.39
CA PRO A 401 1.68 35.06 -1.52
C PRO A 401 1.26 33.62 -1.15
N LEU A 402 1.60 33.14 0.05
CA LEU A 402 1.21 31.80 0.48
C LEU A 402 -0.29 31.70 0.73
N GLU A 403 -0.89 32.74 1.33
CA GLU A 403 -2.33 32.80 1.59
C GLU A 403 -3.11 32.87 0.27
N GLU A 404 -2.64 33.65 -0.71
CA GLU A 404 -3.22 33.71 -2.05
C GLU A 404 -3.16 32.35 -2.76
N PHE A 405 -1.99 31.69 -2.71
CA PHE A 405 -1.82 30.34 -3.24
C PHE A 405 -2.79 29.36 -2.59
N LYS A 406 -2.87 29.35 -1.25
CA LYS A 406 -3.80 28.51 -0.48
C LYS A 406 -5.25 28.76 -0.92
N LYS A 407 -5.70 30.01 -0.93
CA LYS A 407 -7.06 30.40 -1.34
C LYS A 407 -7.39 29.94 -2.76
N SER A 408 -6.43 30.05 -3.69
CA SER A 408 -6.62 29.63 -5.08
C SER A 408 -6.95 28.13 -5.20
N ILE A 409 -6.31 27.30 -4.38
CA ILE A 409 -6.54 25.85 -4.39
C ILE A 409 -7.75 25.47 -3.55
N ASP A 410 -7.94 26.08 -2.39
CA ASP A 410 -9.10 25.82 -1.53
C ASP A 410 -10.43 26.09 -2.26
N ALA A 411 -10.46 27.07 -3.18
CA ALA A 411 -11.58 27.34 -4.07
C ALA A 411 -11.93 26.14 -4.98
N THR A 412 -10.96 25.30 -5.32
CA THR A 412 -11.17 24.09 -6.14
C THR A 412 -11.67 22.89 -5.34
N ILE A 413 -11.56 22.94 -4.00
CA ILE A 413 -12.04 21.88 -3.11
C ILE A 413 -13.56 22.02 -2.94
N VAL A 414 -14.33 21.30 -3.76
CA VAL A 414 -15.81 21.33 -3.71
C VAL A 414 -16.35 20.12 -2.95
N ASN A 415 -17.24 20.36 -1.97
CA ASN A 415 -17.91 19.34 -1.15
C ASN A 415 -16.96 18.27 -0.58
N PRO A 416 -15.91 18.65 0.18
CA PRO A 416 -15.01 17.67 0.75
C PRO A 416 -15.75 16.77 1.75
N ARG A 417 -15.41 15.48 1.74
CA ARG A 417 -16.04 14.51 2.65
C ARG A 417 -15.58 14.76 4.09
N PRO A 418 -16.44 14.57 5.11
CA PRO A 418 -16.02 14.62 6.51
C PRO A 418 -14.82 13.71 6.79
N ASP A 419 -13.99 14.09 7.77
CA ASP A 419 -12.78 13.37 8.19
C ASP A 419 -11.73 13.15 7.09
N THR A 420 -11.75 13.97 6.03
CA THR A 420 -10.73 13.94 4.97
C THR A 420 -9.76 15.11 5.05
N ILE A 421 -8.61 14.96 4.40
CA ILE A 421 -7.61 16.03 4.27
C ILE A 421 -8.21 17.23 3.55
N GLY A 422 -8.99 17.02 2.48
CA GLY A 422 -9.66 18.13 1.80
C GLY A 422 -10.60 18.92 2.71
N HIS A 423 -11.31 18.24 3.62
CA HIS A 423 -12.18 18.90 4.60
C HIS A 423 -11.36 19.72 5.60
N TYR A 424 -10.28 19.14 6.14
CA TYR A 424 -9.40 19.83 7.08
C TYR A 424 -8.74 21.07 6.46
N LEU A 425 -8.17 20.95 5.26
CA LEU A 425 -7.49 22.06 4.59
C LEU A 425 -8.44 23.24 4.31
N LYS A 426 -9.68 22.93 3.88
CA LYS A 426 -10.67 23.96 3.54
C LYS A 426 -11.27 24.67 4.75
N HIS A 427 -11.46 23.98 5.86
CA HIS A 427 -12.28 24.47 6.98
C HIS A 427 -11.55 24.65 8.31
N CYS A 428 -10.32 24.14 8.43
CA CYS A 428 -9.65 24.06 9.73
C CYS A 428 -8.17 24.45 9.70
N LEU A 429 -7.56 24.60 8.53
CA LEU A 429 -6.20 25.13 8.41
C LEU A 429 -6.34 26.64 8.16
N GLU A 430 -6.13 27.42 9.21
CA GLU A 430 -6.21 28.89 9.22
C GLU A 430 -4.83 29.52 9.02
#